data_AF-A0A7S4G275-F1
#
_entry.id   AF-A0A7S4G275-F1
#
_cell.length_a   1.000
_cell.length_b   1.000
_cell.length_c   1.000
_cell.angle_alpha   90.00
_cell.angle_beta   90.00
_cell.angle_gamma   90.00
#
_symmetry.space_group_name_H-M   'P 1'
#
loop_
_entity.id
_entity.type
_entity.pdbx_description
1 polymer ?
#
loop_
_entity_poly.entity_id
_entity_poly.type
_entity_poly.pdbx_seq_one_letter_code
_entity_poly.pdbx_strand_id
1 'polypeptide(L)'
;RWRQSLALRQSVFFGIEAEVRALNEQQVDCQYLDVGGIDFHVSGAALTSQGQHMLSVLASDQFAAERDSRGYKFIDRDPEWFSLVLAYLREGRSDMPRSESERHAIYREARYFGLDALCDAAKERECILMVGKGMMQLYNPAADAWHAIKLGTLAPKAAAVVNGQLMVANADGLKLEVLNLGSGR
;
A
#
# COMPACT_ATOMS: atom_id res chain seq x y z
N ARG A 1 38.35 -25.31 42.62
CA ARG A 1 37.48 -24.17 42.98
C ARG A 1 37.08 -23.33 41.76
N TRP A 2 38.00 -22.91 40.87
CA TRP A 2 37.68 -22.11 39.67
C TRP A 2 36.83 -22.81 38.59
N ARG A 3 37.03 -24.13 38.37
CA ARG A 3 36.26 -24.93 37.39
C ARG A 3 34.76 -25.04 37.74
N GLN A 4 34.42 -25.19 39.02
CA GLN A 4 33.04 -25.19 39.49
C GLN A 4 32.38 -23.81 39.32
N SER A 5 33.15 -22.72 39.49
CA SER A 5 32.65 -21.36 39.29
C SER A 5 32.35 -21.03 37.82
N LEU A 6 33.07 -21.63 36.87
CA LEU A 6 32.81 -21.42 35.44
C LEU A 6 31.56 -22.19 34.98
N ALA A 7 31.42 -23.44 35.45
CA ALA A 7 30.25 -24.26 35.17
C ALA A 7 28.96 -23.65 35.73
N LEU A 8 29.00 -23.08 36.94
CA LEU A 8 27.87 -22.35 37.52
C LEU A 8 27.53 -21.08 36.72
N ARG A 9 28.53 -20.31 36.28
CA ARG A 9 28.28 -19.11 35.44
C ARG A 9 27.69 -19.47 34.07
N GLN A 10 28.18 -20.53 33.43
CA GLN A 10 27.61 -21.03 32.18
C GLN A 10 26.18 -21.53 32.38
N SER A 11 25.93 -22.32 33.43
CA SER A 11 24.59 -22.84 33.73
C SER A 11 23.57 -21.73 34.01
N VAL A 12 23.97 -20.68 34.73
CA VAL A 12 23.12 -19.51 34.99
C VAL A 12 22.89 -18.72 33.70
N PHE A 13 23.92 -18.51 32.89
CA PHE A 13 23.79 -17.79 31.61
C PHE A 13 22.84 -18.51 30.64
N PHE A 14 23.02 -19.83 30.45
CA PHE A 14 22.11 -20.62 29.62
C PHE A 14 20.68 -20.69 30.17
N GLY A 15 20.53 -20.70 31.50
CA GLY A 15 19.22 -20.61 32.15
C GLY A 15 18.50 -19.30 31.84
N ILE A 16 19.22 -18.18 31.93
CA ILE A 16 18.71 -16.84 31.60
C ILE A 16 18.36 -16.75 30.10
N GLU A 17 19.21 -17.25 29.20
CA GLU A 17 18.91 -17.24 27.76
C GLU A 17 17.65 -18.05 27.43
N ALA A 18 17.46 -19.21 28.07
CA ALA A 18 16.28 -20.03 27.89
C ALA A 18 15.00 -19.33 28.42
N GLU A 19 15.07 -18.67 29.58
CA GLU A 19 13.96 -17.88 30.13
C GLU A 19 13.64 -16.66 29.26
N VAL A 20 14.65 -15.91 28.82
CA VAL A 20 14.48 -14.77 27.91
C VAL A 20 13.85 -15.23 26.60
N ARG A 21 14.26 -16.39 26.06
CA ARG A 21 13.68 -16.98 24.86
C ARG A 21 12.23 -17.40 25.06
N ALA A 22 11.91 -18.06 26.18
CA ALA A 22 10.55 -18.48 26.50
C ALA A 22 9.61 -17.29 26.72
N LEU A 23 10.10 -16.21 27.33
CA LEU A 23 9.36 -14.95 27.47
C LEU A 23 9.14 -14.27 26.10
N ASN A 24 10.13 -14.31 25.22
CA ASN A 24 10.02 -13.77 23.86
C ASN A 24 9.09 -14.61 22.97
N GLU A 25 9.03 -15.93 23.17
CA GLU A 25 8.08 -16.83 22.48
C GLU A 25 6.62 -16.65 22.92
N GLN A 26 6.38 -16.11 24.13
CA GLN A 26 5.03 -15.73 24.59
C GLN A 26 4.59 -14.35 24.11
N GLN A 27 5.49 -13.57 23.50
CA GLN A 27 5.16 -12.25 22.97
C GLN A 27 4.41 -12.41 21.65
N VAL A 28 3.20 -11.85 21.60
CA VAL A 28 2.45 -11.73 20.34
C VAL A 28 3.32 -10.92 19.38
N ASP A 29 3.66 -11.51 18.22
CA ASP A 29 4.40 -10.82 17.14
C ASP A 29 3.53 -9.68 16.60
N CYS A 30 3.65 -8.53 17.26
CA CYS A 30 2.90 -7.32 17.01
C CYS A 30 3.89 -6.21 16.66
N GLN A 31 3.73 -5.70 15.44
CA GLN A 31 4.46 -4.57 14.90
C GLN A 31 3.65 -3.30 15.13
N TYR A 32 4.30 -2.30 15.72
CA TYR A 32 3.72 -0.99 16.00
C TYR A 32 4.21 0.00 14.97
N LEU A 33 3.28 0.57 14.20
CA LEU A 33 3.53 1.51 13.12
C LEU A 33 2.85 2.83 13.42
N ASP A 34 3.54 3.93 13.21
CA ASP A 34 2.96 5.28 13.14
C ASP A 34 2.87 5.65 11.65
N VAL A 35 1.65 5.76 11.13
CA VAL A 35 1.41 6.12 9.73
C VAL A 35 0.75 7.50 9.68
N GLY A 36 1.51 8.51 9.29
CA GLY A 36 1.02 9.90 9.20
C GLY A 36 0.46 10.45 10.51
N GLY A 37 0.93 9.97 11.67
CA GLY A 37 0.45 10.36 13.00
C GLY A 37 -0.63 9.46 13.59
N ILE A 38 -1.01 8.37 12.91
CA ILE A 38 -2.02 7.40 13.38
C ILE A 38 -1.36 6.06 13.70
N ASP A 39 -1.71 5.51 14.86
CA ASP A 39 -1.15 4.26 15.35
C ASP A 39 -1.83 3.04 14.73
N PHE A 40 -1.02 2.14 14.18
CA PHE A 40 -1.45 0.84 13.69
C PHE A 40 -0.71 -0.27 14.42
N HIS A 41 -1.49 -1.21 14.98
CA HIS A 41 -0.98 -2.42 15.60
C HIS A 41 -1.31 -3.60 14.70
N VAL A 42 -0.28 -4.27 14.18
CA VAL A 42 -0.44 -5.27 13.12
C VAL A 42 0.41 -6.48 13.46
N SER A 43 -0.07 -7.70 13.18
CA SER A 43 0.76 -8.88 13.37
C SER A 43 1.85 -8.97 12.30
N GLY A 44 3.04 -9.46 12.66
CA GLY A 44 4.10 -9.69 11.68
C GLY A 44 3.68 -10.72 10.60
N ALA A 45 2.84 -11.69 10.97
CA ALA A 45 2.19 -12.60 10.03
C ALA A 45 1.36 -11.89 8.94
N ALA A 46 0.62 -10.83 9.30
CA ALA A 46 -0.13 -10.06 8.31
C ALA A 46 0.81 -9.22 7.42
N LEU A 47 1.89 -8.68 7.98
CA LEU A 47 2.85 -7.89 7.19
C LEU A 47 3.72 -8.75 6.26
N THR A 48 3.70 -10.07 6.38
CA THR A 48 4.52 -11.01 5.59
C THR A 48 3.70 -11.96 4.72
N SER A 49 2.37 -11.84 4.73
CA SER A 49 1.44 -12.76 4.05
C SER A 49 1.44 -12.62 2.53
N GLN A 50 1.73 -11.44 1.99
CA GLN A 50 1.65 -11.14 0.54
C GLN A 50 3.04 -11.09 -0.12
N GLY A 51 3.96 -11.94 0.34
CA GLY A 51 5.30 -12.06 -0.22
C GLY A 51 6.26 -10.98 0.26
N GLN A 52 7.20 -10.59 -0.62
CA GLN A 52 8.24 -9.61 -0.29
C GLN A 52 7.85 -8.22 -0.80
N HIS A 53 7.74 -7.28 0.14
CA HIS A 53 7.38 -5.90 -0.10
C HIS A 53 7.96 -5.04 1.04
N MET A 54 7.84 -3.71 0.98
CA MET A 54 8.48 -2.84 1.97
C MET A 54 8.05 -3.16 3.40
N LEU A 55 6.76 -3.40 3.63
CA LEU A 55 6.20 -3.71 4.95
C LEU A 55 6.68 -5.07 5.51
N SER A 56 6.91 -6.09 4.67
CA SER A 56 7.43 -7.39 5.12
C SER A 56 8.88 -7.28 5.56
N VAL A 57 9.67 -6.46 4.85
CA VAL A 57 11.04 -6.13 5.21
C VAL A 57 11.08 -5.32 6.51
N LEU A 58 10.20 -4.33 6.67
CA LEU A 58 10.08 -3.56 7.90
C LEU A 58 9.73 -4.44 9.10
N ALA A 59 8.94 -5.50 8.94
CA ALA A 59 8.62 -6.44 10.02
C ALA A 59 9.85 -7.24 10.49
N SER A 60 10.85 -7.44 9.63
CA SER A 60 12.01 -8.30 9.92
C SER A 60 13.16 -7.65 10.72
N ASP A 61 13.03 -6.36 11.09
CA ASP A 61 14.08 -5.54 11.72
C ASP A 61 15.43 -5.50 10.96
N GLN A 62 15.48 -5.99 9.71
CA GLN A 62 16.68 -6.03 8.88
C GLN A 62 17.13 -4.63 8.40
N PHE A 63 16.29 -3.62 8.54
CA PHE A 63 16.57 -2.25 8.14
C PHE A 63 16.26 -1.27 9.26
N ALA A 64 17.11 -0.26 9.41
CA ALA A 64 16.87 0.84 10.33
C ALA A 64 15.68 1.67 9.82
N ALA A 65 14.51 1.44 10.41
CA ALA A 65 13.35 2.28 10.20
C ALA A 65 13.43 3.51 11.11
N GLU A 66 13.00 4.66 10.61
CA GLU A 66 12.73 5.81 11.46
C GLU A 66 11.67 5.45 12.49
N ARG A 67 11.82 5.99 13.70
CA ARG A 67 10.89 5.74 14.80
C ARG A 67 10.40 7.05 15.39
N ASP A 68 9.14 7.06 15.78
CA ASP A 68 8.54 8.19 16.49
C ASP A 68 9.04 8.27 17.95
N SER A 69 8.52 9.25 18.71
CA SER A 69 8.87 9.45 20.12
C SER A 69 8.51 8.27 21.05
N ARG A 70 7.64 7.36 20.60
CA ARG A 70 7.19 6.15 21.33
C ARG A 70 7.97 4.90 20.91
N GLY A 71 8.79 5.00 19.86
CA GLY A 71 9.56 3.89 19.32
C GLY A 71 8.82 3.10 18.23
N TYR A 72 7.68 3.59 17.73
CA TYR A 72 6.91 2.95 16.65
C TYR A 72 7.57 3.25 15.31
N LYS A 73 7.52 2.31 14.36
CA LYS A 73 8.12 2.51 13.04
C LYS A 73 7.31 3.57 12.30
N PHE A 74 7.94 4.70 11.98
CA PHE A 74 7.28 5.84 11.36
C PHE A 74 7.21 5.68 9.84
N ILE A 75 6.05 6.01 9.28
CA ILE A 75 5.74 5.94 7.86
C ILE A 75 5.02 7.25 7.50
N ASP A 76 5.67 8.11 6.72
CA ASP A 76 5.12 9.41 6.28
C ASP A 76 4.13 9.24 5.12
N ARG A 77 3.04 8.48 5.36
CA ARG A 77 1.99 8.17 4.39
C ARG A 77 0.61 8.46 4.98
N ASP A 78 -0.39 8.44 4.11
CA ASP A 78 -1.77 8.73 4.48
C ASP A 78 -2.41 7.51 5.20
N PRO A 79 -2.84 7.66 6.47
CA PRO A 79 -3.42 6.57 7.25
C PRO A 79 -4.78 6.09 6.73
N GLU A 80 -5.53 6.93 5.99
CA GLU A 80 -6.83 6.56 5.43
C GLU A 80 -6.68 5.40 4.44
N TRP A 81 -5.73 5.54 3.50
CA TRP A 81 -5.45 4.53 2.48
C TRP A 81 -4.66 3.35 3.03
N PHE A 82 -3.87 3.54 4.09
CA PHE A 82 -3.13 2.46 4.73
C PHE A 82 -4.04 1.38 5.31
N SER A 83 -5.23 1.74 5.78
CA SER A 83 -6.21 0.77 6.30
C SER A 83 -6.63 -0.25 5.24
N LEU A 84 -6.77 0.18 3.98
CA LEU A 84 -7.07 -0.69 2.84
C LEU A 84 -5.88 -1.57 2.45
N VAL A 85 -4.66 -1.03 2.55
CA VAL A 85 -3.43 -1.82 2.38
C VAL A 85 -3.38 -2.95 3.42
N LEU A 86 -3.68 -2.67 4.69
CA LEU A 86 -3.72 -3.70 5.72
C LEU A 86 -4.82 -4.74 5.50
N ALA A 87 -6.00 -4.34 5.02
CA ALA A 87 -7.06 -5.27 4.65
C ALA A 87 -6.58 -6.24 3.54
N TYR A 88 -5.94 -5.70 2.50
CA TYR A 88 -5.33 -6.50 1.44
C TYR A 88 -4.28 -7.48 2.01
N LEU A 89 -3.39 -7.02 2.88
CA LEU A 89 -2.38 -7.89 3.48
C LEU A 89 -3.01 -9.05 4.27
N ARG A 90 -4.06 -8.79 5.05
CA ARG A 90 -4.72 -9.83 5.87
C ARG A 90 -5.48 -10.86 5.04
N GLU A 91 -6.15 -10.44 3.97
CA GLU A 91 -7.11 -11.30 3.24
C GLU A 91 -6.65 -11.72 1.84
N GLY A 92 -5.59 -11.10 1.30
CA GLY A 92 -5.16 -11.26 -0.10
C GLY A 92 -6.09 -10.60 -1.11
N ARG A 93 -7.11 -9.88 -0.64
CA ARG A 93 -8.06 -9.11 -1.45
C ARG A 93 -8.44 -7.84 -0.70
N SER A 94 -8.78 -6.79 -1.43
CA SER A 94 -9.36 -5.58 -0.87
C SER A 94 -10.63 -5.22 -1.63
N ASP A 95 -11.62 -4.69 -0.91
CA ASP A 95 -12.80 -4.12 -1.53
C ASP A 95 -12.40 -2.82 -2.22
N MET A 96 -12.07 -2.94 -3.51
CA MET A 96 -11.60 -1.81 -4.31
C MET A 96 -12.71 -0.75 -4.38
N PRO A 97 -12.41 0.52 -4.03
CA PRO A 97 -13.41 1.58 -4.03
C PRO A 97 -14.01 1.80 -5.41
N ARG A 98 -15.21 2.38 -5.45
CA ARG A 98 -15.91 2.71 -6.70
C ARG A 98 -15.45 4.02 -7.33
N SER A 99 -14.92 4.94 -6.54
CA SER A 99 -14.37 6.19 -7.08
C SER A 99 -13.01 5.96 -7.74
N GLU A 100 -12.80 6.58 -8.90
CA GLU A 100 -11.50 6.59 -9.58
C GLU A 100 -10.42 7.29 -8.76
N SER A 101 -10.78 8.34 -8.01
CA SER A 101 -9.84 9.09 -7.16
C SER A 101 -9.31 8.23 -6.02
N GLU A 102 -10.21 7.48 -5.38
CA GLU A 102 -9.89 6.59 -4.27
C GLU A 102 -9.06 5.39 -4.75
N ARG A 103 -9.42 4.80 -5.89
CA ARG A 103 -8.59 3.76 -6.54
C ARG A 103 -7.19 4.25 -6.84
N HIS A 104 -7.06 5.47 -7.38
CA HIS A 104 -5.74 6.02 -7.64
C HIS A 104 -4.95 6.28 -6.35
N ALA A 105 -5.60 6.69 -5.27
CA ALA A 105 -4.94 6.83 -3.99
C ALA A 105 -4.39 5.48 -3.50
N ILE A 106 -5.19 4.40 -3.57
CA ILE A 106 -4.73 3.04 -3.25
C ILE A 106 -3.58 2.62 -4.16
N TYR A 107 -3.67 2.89 -5.46
CA TYR A 107 -2.58 2.58 -6.39
C TYR A 107 -1.25 3.23 -5.97
N ARG A 108 -1.28 4.51 -5.57
CA ARG A 108 -0.08 5.20 -5.09
C ARG A 108 0.49 4.57 -3.82
N GLU A 109 -0.36 4.20 -2.87
CA GLU A 109 0.08 3.53 -1.65
C GLU A 109 0.62 2.12 -1.93
N ALA A 110 -0.11 1.31 -2.71
CA ALA A 110 0.33 -0.01 -3.11
C ALA A 110 1.71 0.03 -3.76
N ARG A 111 1.94 1.02 -4.64
CA ARG A 111 3.23 1.21 -5.30
C ARG A 111 4.33 1.65 -4.34
N TYR A 112 4.01 2.55 -3.40
CA TYR A 112 4.95 2.96 -2.36
C TYR A 112 5.40 1.77 -1.50
N PHE A 113 4.47 0.89 -1.13
CA PHE A 113 4.78 -0.30 -0.34
C PHE A 113 5.36 -1.46 -1.17
N GLY A 114 5.38 -1.38 -2.50
CA GLY A 114 5.86 -2.46 -3.38
C GLY A 114 4.89 -3.65 -3.47
N LEU A 115 3.58 -3.39 -3.44
CA LEU A 115 2.52 -4.40 -3.53
C LEU A 115 2.00 -4.49 -4.97
N ASP A 116 2.75 -5.18 -5.84
CA ASP A 116 2.48 -5.21 -7.28
C ASP A 116 1.08 -5.74 -7.62
N ALA A 117 0.64 -6.83 -6.98
CA ALA A 117 -0.70 -7.38 -7.22
C ALA A 117 -1.83 -6.43 -6.80
N LEU A 118 -1.63 -5.64 -5.73
CA LEU A 118 -2.58 -4.59 -5.34
C LEU A 118 -2.54 -3.40 -6.30
N CYS A 119 -1.36 -3.06 -6.83
CA CYS A 119 -1.22 -2.05 -7.88
C CYS A 119 -2.02 -2.45 -9.13
N ASP A 120 -1.90 -3.69 -9.55
CA ASP A 120 -2.59 -4.20 -10.74
C ASP A 120 -4.11 -4.22 -10.52
N ALA A 121 -4.58 -4.69 -9.36
CA ALA A 121 -5.98 -4.63 -8.99
C ALA A 121 -6.54 -3.19 -8.98
N ALA A 122 -5.73 -2.21 -8.57
CA ALA A 122 -6.12 -0.80 -8.61
C ALA A 122 -6.11 -0.19 -10.03
N LYS A 123 -5.32 -0.75 -10.96
CA LYS A 123 -5.21 -0.33 -12.37
C LYS A 123 -6.26 -0.94 -13.29
N GLU A 124 -6.89 -2.06 -12.93
CA GLU A 124 -7.84 -2.80 -13.79
C GLU A 124 -9.01 -1.94 -14.33
N ARG A 125 -9.23 -0.76 -13.76
CA ARG A 125 -9.93 0.35 -14.41
C ARG A 125 -8.91 1.45 -14.61
N GLU A 126 -8.58 1.76 -15.87
CA GLU A 126 -7.69 2.89 -16.16
C GLU A 126 -8.16 4.12 -15.37
N CYS A 127 -7.29 4.64 -14.50
CA CYS A 127 -7.67 5.70 -13.57
C CYS A 127 -7.96 6.98 -14.35
N ILE A 128 -9.24 7.32 -14.42
CA ILE A 128 -9.74 8.53 -15.07
C ILE A 128 -10.25 9.48 -13.99
N LEU A 129 -9.64 10.66 -13.88
CA LEU A 129 -10.11 11.70 -12.98
C LEU A 129 -10.77 12.81 -13.78
N MET A 130 -11.97 13.18 -13.36
CA MET A 130 -12.66 14.36 -13.88
C MET A 130 -12.20 15.57 -13.08
N VAL A 131 -11.59 16.55 -13.73
CA VAL A 131 -10.96 17.71 -13.08
C VAL A 131 -11.65 19.00 -13.54
N GLY A 132 -12.90 19.21 -13.13
CA GLY A 132 -13.65 20.44 -13.45
C GLY A 132 -14.39 20.42 -14.80
N LYS A 133 -14.82 21.60 -15.27
CA LYS A 133 -15.65 21.76 -16.48
C LYS A 133 -14.87 21.42 -17.76
N GLY A 134 -15.02 20.19 -18.25
CA GLY A 134 -14.47 19.76 -19.53
C GLY A 134 -12.98 19.43 -19.53
N MET A 135 -12.41 19.12 -18.36
CA MET A 135 -11.03 18.65 -18.24
C MET A 135 -11.01 17.31 -17.52
N MET A 136 -10.16 16.43 -18.02
CA MET A 136 -9.97 15.09 -17.51
C MET A 136 -8.49 14.82 -17.37
N GLN A 137 -8.10 13.96 -16.43
CA GLN A 137 -6.77 13.42 -16.35
C GLN A 137 -6.85 11.90 -16.46
N LEU A 138 -6.03 11.34 -17.33
CA LEU A 138 -5.83 9.90 -17.46
C LEU A 138 -4.46 9.56 -16.91
N TYR A 139 -4.38 8.58 -16.02
CA TYR A 139 -3.08 8.12 -15.54
C TYR A 139 -2.45 7.18 -16.58
N ASN A 140 -1.23 7.49 -17.01
CA ASN A 140 -0.41 6.62 -17.86
C ASN A 140 0.50 5.76 -16.96
N PRO A 141 0.27 4.43 -16.85
CA PRO A 141 1.08 3.56 -16.01
C PRO A 141 2.51 3.39 -16.50
N ALA A 142 2.73 3.44 -17.82
CA ALA A 142 4.07 3.25 -18.40
C ALA A 142 4.99 4.44 -18.13
N ALA A 143 4.44 5.65 -18.15
CA ALA A 143 5.18 6.88 -17.86
C ALA A 143 5.10 7.30 -16.39
N ASP A 144 4.28 6.62 -15.59
CA ASP A 144 3.93 7.02 -14.22
C ASP A 144 3.51 8.49 -14.11
N ALA A 145 2.65 8.93 -15.03
CA ALA A 145 2.32 10.34 -15.17
C ALA A 145 0.84 10.55 -15.49
N TRP A 146 0.29 11.65 -14.95
CA TRP A 146 -1.03 12.13 -15.34
C TRP A 146 -0.96 12.85 -16.68
N HIS A 147 -1.82 12.43 -17.62
CA HIS A 147 -2.02 13.11 -18.89
C HIS A 147 -3.34 13.89 -18.88
N ALA A 148 -3.26 15.21 -19.00
CA ALA A 148 -4.44 16.07 -19.05
C ALA A 148 -5.07 16.06 -20.45
N ILE A 149 -6.37 15.81 -20.50
CA ILE A 149 -7.19 15.77 -21.70
C ILE A 149 -8.26 16.85 -21.58
N LYS A 150 -8.26 17.79 -22.54
CA LYS A 150 -9.28 18.83 -22.65
C LYS A 150 -10.43 18.32 -23.52
N LEU A 151 -11.61 18.19 -22.92
CA LEU A 151 -12.84 17.73 -23.56
C LEU A 151 -13.69 18.88 -24.15
N GLY A 152 -13.11 20.08 -24.28
CA GLY A 152 -13.77 21.23 -24.87
C GLY A 152 -14.99 21.71 -24.07
N THR A 153 -16.15 21.82 -24.73
CA THR A 153 -17.42 22.25 -24.12
C THR A 153 -18.20 21.11 -23.49
N LEU A 154 -17.72 19.86 -23.59
CA LEU A 154 -18.37 18.72 -22.94
C LEU A 154 -18.35 18.92 -21.42
N ALA A 155 -19.50 18.70 -20.78
CA ALA A 155 -19.64 18.55 -19.33
C ALA A 155 -19.77 17.05 -19.02
N PRO A 156 -18.67 16.29 -19.07
CA PRO A 156 -18.66 14.86 -18.83
C PRO A 156 -19.15 14.53 -17.43
N LYS A 157 -20.11 13.59 -17.33
CA LYS A 157 -20.59 13.03 -16.06
C LYS A 157 -19.86 11.74 -15.68
N ALA A 158 -19.40 11.00 -16.68
CA ALA A 158 -18.61 9.80 -16.49
C ALA A 158 -17.66 9.59 -17.67
N ALA A 159 -16.57 8.89 -17.42
CA ALA A 159 -15.67 8.43 -18.46
C ALA A 159 -15.12 7.05 -18.05
N ALA A 160 -14.81 6.22 -19.04
CA ALA A 160 -14.24 4.89 -18.85
C ALA A 160 -13.37 4.56 -20.06
N VAL A 161 -12.32 3.78 -19.88
CA VAL A 161 -11.59 3.22 -21.03
C VAL A 161 -12.06 1.79 -21.27
N VAL A 162 -12.51 1.55 -22.50
CA VAL A 162 -13.06 0.27 -22.95
C VAL A 162 -12.28 -0.15 -24.18
N ASN A 163 -11.61 -1.30 -24.11
CA ASN A 163 -10.77 -1.82 -25.19
C ASN A 163 -9.71 -0.81 -25.67
N GLY A 164 -9.08 -0.07 -24.74
CA GLY A 164 -8.07 0.95 -25.05
C GLY A 164 -8.63 2.24 -25.66
N GLN A 165 -9.95 2.40 -25.71
CA GLN A 165 -10.63 3.61 -26.17
C GLN A 165 -11.30 4.31 -25.01
N LEU A 166 -11.01 5.59 -24.82
CA LEU A 166 -11.73 6.42 -23.87
C LEU A 166 -13.17 6.65 -24.35
N MET A 167 -14.13 6.30 -23.52
CA MET A 167 -15.55 6.58 -23.68
C MET A 167 -15.97 7.66 -22.68
N VAL A 168 -16.71 8.67 -23.14
CA VAL A 168 -17.16 9.80 -22.31
C VAL A 168 -18.68 9.92 -22.38
N ALA A 169 -19.35 9.96 -21.23
CA ALA A 169 -20.80 10.15 -21.13
C ALA A 169 -21.12 11.57 -20.67
N ASN A 170 -22.04 12.25 -21.36
CA ASN A 170 -22.57 13.56 -20.98
C ASN A 170 -24.03 13.44 -20.48
N ALA A 171 -24.67 14.57 -20.17
CA ALA A 171 -26.05 14.58 -19.69
C ALA A 171 -27.09 14.18 -20.76
N ASP A 172 -26.77 14.35 -22.04
CA ASP A 172 -27.66 14.15 -23.18
C ASP A 172 -27.49 12.76 -23.84
N GLY A 173 -26.53 11.95 -23.36
CA GLY A 173 -26.25 10.60 -23.84
C GLY A 173 -24.75 10.22 -23.80
N LEU A 174 -24.44 9.02 -24.29
CA LEU A 174 -23.05 8.60 -24.53
C LEU A 174 -22.57 9.21 -25.86
N LYS A 175 -21.55 10.08 -25.81
CA LYS A 175 -20.86 10.54 -27.01
C LYS A 175 -19.49 9.88 -27.06
N LEU A 176 -19.31 8.96 -28.00
CA LEU A 176 -18.03 8.34 -28.30
C LEU A 176 -17.07 9.41 -28.86
N GLU A 177 -16.13 9.87 -28.05
CA GLU A 177 -14.93 10.53 -28.55
C GLU A 177 -13.77 9.56 -28.44
N VAL A 178 -13.45 8.91 -29.57
CA VAL A 178 -12.30 8.02 -29.69
C VAL A 178 -11.04 8.87 -29.60
N LEU A 179 -10.51 9.00 -28.38
CA LEU A 179 -9.16 9.49 -28.18
C LEU A 179 -8.23 8.29 -28.36
N ASN A 180 -7.49 8.28 -29.47
CA ASN A 180 -6.34 7.39 -29.62
C ASN A 180 -5.33 7.79 -28.55
N LEU A 181 -5.31 7.06 -27.43
CA LEU A 181 -4.41 7.32 -26.31
C LEU A 181 -2.93 7.03 -26.64
N GLY A 182 -2.64 6.65 -27.89
CA GLY A 182 -1.34 6.19 -28.32
C GLY A 182 -1.06 4.84 -27.68
N SER A 183 -1.00 3.78 -28.48
CA SER A 183 -0.33 2.56 -28.05
C SER A 183 1.12 2.94 -27.71
N GLY A 184 1.43 3.06 -26.42
CA GLY A 184 2.80 3.29 -25.96
C GLY A 184 3.71 2.22 -26.54
N ARG A 185 4.68 2.66 -27.33
CA ARG A 185 5.96 1.96 -27.48
C ARG A 185 6.89 2.49 -26.40
#